data_AF-A0A381ZU80-F1
#
_entry.id   AF-A0A381ZU80-F1
#
_cell.length_a   1.000
_cell.length_b   1.000
_cell.length_c   1.000
_cell.angle_alpha   90.00
_cell.angle_beta   90.00
_cell.angle_gamma   90.00
#
_symmetry.space_group_name_H-M   'P 1'
#
loop_
_entity.id
_entity.type
_entity.pdbx_description
1 polymer ?
#
loop_
_entity_poly.entity_id
_entity_poly.type
_entity_poly.pdbx_seq_one_letter_code
_entity_poly.pdbx_strand_id
1 'polypeptide(L)'
;MTNNDEVVNPSRRWFLKGRISPKPTESSSEINVELIGVSRELDSDLSTCVITYNVINSGTKRISILVRYRLRENFQVIKMLHLGPNETYTGSWTETIPQSREPCSIEVEARCQNTTITRCRNFDRL
;
A
#
# COMPACT_ATOMS: atom_id res chain seq x y z
N MET A 1 -50.96 -18.06 26.71
CA MET A 1 -50.71 -17.18 25.55
C MET A 1 -49.74 -16.11 26.02
N THR A 2 -48.46 -16.25 25.64
CA THR A 2 -47.35 -15.39 26.03
C THR A 2 -47.27 -14.19 25.11
N ASN A 3 -47.46 -12.99 25.65
CA ASN A 3 -47.30 -11.71 24.94
C ASN A 3 -45.81 -11.44 24.70
N ASN A 4 -45.39 -11.49 23.44
CA ASN A 4 -44.11 -10.98 22.96
C ASN A 4 -44.38 -9.71 22.16
N ASP A 5 -44.46 -8.57 22.85
CA ASP A 5 -44.30 -7.26 22.21
C ASP A 5 -42.95 -6.69 22.69
N GLU A 6 -41.88 -7.06 21.99
CA GLU A 6 -40.62 -6.34 22.09
C GLU A 6 -40.86 -4.89 21.63
N VAL A 7 -40.92 -3.98 22.59
CA VAL A 7 -40.96 -2.54 22.35
C VAL A 7 -39.64 -2.13 21.71
N VAL A 8 -39.64 -2.01 20.38
CA VAL A 8 -38.50 -1.50 19.61
C VAL A 8 -38.27 -0.05 20.00
N ASN A 9 -37.30 0.18 20.89
CA ASN A 9 -36.92 1.50 21.37
C ASN A 9 -36.31 2.33 20.21
N PRO A 10 -36.98 3.41 19.75
CA PRO A 10 -36.52 4.21 18.62
C PRO A 10 -35.25 5.03 18.93
N SER A 11 -34.84 5.13 20.20
CA SER A 11 -33.64 5.84 20.64
C SER A 11 -32.32 5.13 20.28
N ARG A 12 -32.36 3.87 19.84
CA ARG A 12 -31.16 3.08 19.47
C ARG A 12 -30.63 3.33 18.06
N ARG A 13 -31.31 4.14 17.24
CA ARG A 13 -30.91 4.40 15.85
C ARG A 13 -30.26 5.78 15.71
N TRP A 14 -29.06 5.94 16.29
CA TRP A 14 -28.19 7.05 15.92
C TRP A 14 -27.50 6.72 14.60
N PHE A 15 -28.00 7.30 13.52
CA PHE A 15 -27.26 7.35 12.26
C PHE A 15 -25.97 8.14 12.49
N LEU A 16 -24.82 7.55 12.16
CA LEU A 16 -23.56 8.27 12.00
C LEU A 16 -23.75 9.34 10.91
N LYS A 17 -24.20 10.54 11.29
CA LYS A 17 -24.12 11.71 10.43
C LYS A 17 -22.66 12.11 10.32
N GLY A 18 -21.94 11.42 9.44
CA GLY A 18 -20.59 11.79 9.06
C GLY A 18 -20.56 13.27 8.66
N ARG A 19 -19.56 14.00 9.14
CA ARG A 19 -19.34 15.38 8.72
C ARG A 19 -19.15 15.40 7.21
N ILE A 20 -20.02 16.13 6.50
CA ILE A 20 -19.86 16.37 5.07
C ILE A 20 -18.62 17.25 4.92
N SER A 21 -17.53 16.67 4.45
CA SER A 21 -16.32 17.42 4.11
C SER A 21 -16.68 18.45 3.03
N PRO A 22 -16.22 19.71 3.12
CA PRO A 22 -16.31 20.62 2.00
C PRO A 22 -15.65 19.97 0.77
N LYS A 23 -16.27 20.11 -0.40
CA LYS A 23 -15.69 19.68 -1.68
C LYS A 23 -14.28 20.27 -1.77
N PRO A 24 -13.23 19.45 -1.93
CA PRO A 24 -11.89 19.99 -2.05
C PRO A 24 -11.84 20.82 -3.33
N THR A 25 -11.51 22.11 -3.18
CA THR A 25 -11.09 22.96 -4.29
C THR A 25 -10.02 22.22 -5.06
N GLU A 26 -10.21 22.04 -6.36
CA GLU A 26 -9.25 21.47 -7.31
C GLU A 26 -8.02 22.39 -7.42
N SER A 27 -7.29 22.55 -6.33
CA SER A 27 -5.86 22.81 -6.42
C SER A 27 -5.29 21.57 -7.09
N SER A 28 -4.60 21.76 -8.21
CA SER A 28 -3.88 20.72 -8.96
C SER A 28 -2.93 20.00 -8.00
N SER A 29 -3.46 19.01 -7.31
CA SER A 29 -2.77 18.39 -6.19
C SER A 29 -1.97 17.26 -6.79
N GLU A 30 -0.69 17.54 -7.00
CA GLU A 30 0.22 16.57 -7.57
C GLU A 30 0.46 15.47 -6.53
N ILE A 31 -0.15 14.31 -6.76
CA ILE A 31 0.25 13.09 -6.08
C ILE A 31 1.46 12.55 -6.82
N ASN A 32 2.50 12.20 -6.10
CA ASN A 32 3.66 11.56 -6.69
C ASN A 32 4.25 10.60 -5.67
N VAL A 33 4.77 9.50 -6.19
CA VAL A 33 5.46 8.50 -5.37
C VAL A 33 6.69 8.07 -6.14
N GLU A 34 7.78 7.95 -5.40
CA GLU A 34 9.05 7.48 -5.91
C GLU A 34 9.45 6.21 -5.19
N LEU A 35 10.02 5.31 -5.97
CA LEU A 35 10.58 4.04 -5.51
C LEU A 35 12.07 4.09 -5.83
N ILE A 36 12.89 4.31 -4.81
CA ILE A 36 14.33 4.56 -4.94
C ILE A 36 15.14 3.59 -4.09
N GLY A 37 16.46 3.53 -4.32
CA GLY A 37 17.38 2.72 -3.53
C GLY A 37 16.97 1.25 -3.47
N VAL A 38 16.50 0.72 -4.60
CA VAL A 38 15.95 -0.63 -4.68
C VAL A 38 17.07 -1.62 -5.03
N SER A 39 17.30 -2.61 -4.17
CA SER A 39 18.21 -3.73 -4.43
C SER A 39 17.53 -5.08 -4.20
N ARG A 40 18.06 -6.12 -4.83
CA ARG A 40 17.71 -7.52 -4.60
C ARG A 40 19.02 -8.30 -4.49
N GLU A 41 19.26 -8.91 -3.34
CA GLU A 41 20.53 -9.56 -3.02
C GLU A 41 20.26 -10.95 -2.45
N LEU A 42 21.11 -11.93 -2.78
CA LEU A 42 21.02 -13.26 -2.21
C LEU A 42 21.59 -13.23 -0.78
N ASP A 43 20.76 -13.55 0.20
CA ASP A 43 21.20 -13.77 1.58
C ASP A 43 21.63 -15.25 1.71
N SER A 44 22.91 -15.48 1.99
CA SER A 44 23.48 -16.83 2.12
C SER A 44 22.93 -17.60 3.31
N ASP A 45 22.65 -16.90 4.41
CA ASP A 45 22.22 -17.50 5.66
C ASP A 45 20.77 -17.98 5.56
N LEU A 46 19.94 -17.20 4.85
CA LEU A 46 18.54 -17.54 4.59
C LEU A 46 18.34 -18.35 3.30
N SER A 47 19.40 -18.52 2.50
CA SER A 47 19.36 -19.20 1.18
C SER A 47 18.25 -18.65 0.25
N THR A 48 17.94 -17.36 0.36
CA THR A 48 16.87 -16.70 -0.40
C THR A 48 17.23 -15.24 -0.68
N CYS A 49 16.54 -14.61 -1.63
CA CYS A 49 16.79 -13.22 -1.96
C CYS A 49 16.07 -12.28 -0.98
N VAL A 50 16.74 -11.19 -0.62
CA VAL A 50 16.18 -10.07 0.14
C VAL A 50 16.10 -8.86 -0.77
N ILE A 51 14.91 -8.29 -0.87
CA ILE A 51 14.66 -7.04 -1.58
C ILE A 51 14.68 -5.91 -0.56
N THR A 52 15.51 -4.90 -0.78
CA THR A 52 15.48 -3.65 -0.01
C THR A 52 14.91 -2.54 -0.89
N TYR A 53 14.15 -1.62 -0.30
CA TYR A 53 13.47 -0.56 -1.04
C TYR A 53 13.19 0.67 -0.18
N ASN A 54 13.19 1.84 -0.82
CA ASN A 54 12.75 3.09 -0.23
C ASN A 54 11.57 3.66 -1.02
N VAL A 55 10.50 4.03 -0.31
CA VAL A 55 9.33 4.69 -0.88
C VAL A 55 9.26 6.11 -0.36
N ILE A 56 9.18 7.08 -1.27
CA ILE A 56 9.06 8.51 -0.93
C ILE A 56 7.76 9.05 -1.51
N ASN A 57 6.99 9.76 -0.70
CA ASN A 57 5.91 10.60 -1.21
C ASN A 57 6.47 11.97 -1.62
N SER A 58 6.85 12.14 -2.88
CA SER A 58 7.29 13.44 -3.42
C SER A 58 6.12 14.35 -3.84
N GLY A 59 4.88 13.93 -3.56
CA GLY A 59 3.68 14.73 -3.78
C GLY A 59 3.36 15.68 -2.63
N THR A 60 2.29 16.46 -2.82
CA THR A 60 1.84 17.50 -1.87
C THR A 60 0.72 17.04 -0.92
N LYS A 61 0.21 15.81 -1.10
CA LYS A 61 -0.88 15.24 -0.31
C LYS A 61 -0.43 14.00 0.44
N ARG A 62 -1.11 13.69 1.56
CA ARG A 62 -1.02 12.37 2.19
C ARG A 62 -1.63 11.32 1.26
N ILE A 63 -0.91 10.23 1.03
CA ILE A 63 -1.30 9.13 0.13
C ILE A 63 -1.32 7.79 0.86
N SER A 64 -2.18 6.88 0.41
CA SER A 64 -2.17 5.49 0.84
C SER A 64 -1.39 4.67 -0.17
N ILE A 65 -0.47 3.84 0.29
CA ILE A 65 0.46 3.11 -0.56
C ILE A 65 0.36 1.62 -0.28
N LEU A 66 0.23 0.83 -1.36
CA LEU A 66 0.41 -0.62 -1.33
C LEU A 66 1.74 -0.97 -1.96
N VAL A 67 2.62 -1.61 -1.21
CA VAL A 67 3.84 -2.22 -1.74
C VAL A 67 3.53 -3.68 -2.05
N ARG A 68 3.84 -4.10 -3.27
CA ARG A 68 3.56 -5.42 -3.80
C ARG A 68 4.84 -6.06 -4.30
N TYR A 69 5.02 -7.32 -3.95
CA TYR A 69 5.97 -8.20 -4.60
C TYR A 69 5.25 -8.95 -5.72
N ARG A 70 5.88 -9.05 -6.89
CA ARG A 70 5.37 -9.83 -8.04
C ARG A 70 6.40 -10.86 -8.47
N LEU A 71 5.92 -12.06 -8.67
CA LEU A 71 6.69 -13.17 -9.22
C LEU A 71 5.83 -13.88 -10.27
N ARG A 72 6.29 -13.85 -11.52
CA ARG A 72 5.51 -14.32 -12.68
C ARG A 72 4.13 -13.64 -12.71
N GLU A 73 3.05 -14.41 -12.70
CA GLU A 73 1.66 -13.93 -12.71
C GLU A 73 1.10 -13.66 -11.30
N ASN A 74 1.82 -14.05 -10.25
CA ASN A 74 1.38 -13.90 -8.87
C ASN A 74 1.84 -12.58 -8.27
N PHE A 75 0.97 -11.96 -7.46
CA PHE A 75 1.33 -10.80 -6.67
C PHE A 75 0.97 -11.00 -5.20
N GLN A 76 1.77 -10.41 -4.33
CA GLN A 76 1.56 -10.40 -2.88
C GLN A 76 1.69 -8.96 -2.38
N VAL A 77 0.70 -8.49 -1.62
CA VAL A 77 0.84 -7.22 -0.88
C VAL A 77 1.74 -7.48 0.32
N ILE A 78 2.89 -6.81 0.37
CA ILE A 78 3.91 -7.00 1.41
C ILE A 78 3.89 -5.86 2.45
N LYS A 79 3.34 -4.70 2.08
CA LYS A 79 3.20 -3.56 2.99
C LYS A 79 2.05 -2.64 2.59
N MET A 80 1.37 -2.07 3.58
CA MET A 80 0.45 -0.95 3.43
C MET A 80 0.99 0.22 4.25
N LEU A 81 1.05 1.41 3.66
CA LEU A 81 1.59 2.63 4.27
C LEU A 81 0.63 3.81 4.06
N HIS A 82 0.74 4.80 4.95
CA HIS A 82 0.16 6.12 4.75
C HIS A 82 1.25 7.16 4.93
N LEU A 83 1.72 7.76 3.84
CA LEU A 83 2.82 8.71 3.87
C LEU A 83 2.28 10.12 3.64
N GLY A 84 2.64 11.05 4.54
CA GLY A 84 2.52 12.48 4.35
C GLY A 84 3.48 13.03 3.29
N PRO A 85 3.36 14.31 2.90
CA PRO A 85 4.27 14.93 1.94
C PRO A 85 5.73 14.83 2.40
N ASN A 86 6.63 14.45 1.49
CA ASN A 86 8.06 14.23 1.72
C ASN A 86 8.42 13.17 2.77
N GLU A 87 7.44 12.40 3.29
CA GLU A 87 7.73 11.27 4.16
C GLU A 87 8.32 10.11 3.36
N THR A 88 9.29 9.44 3.97
CA THR A 88 10.01 8.30 3.41
C THR A 88 9.82 7.07 4.28
N TYR A 89 9.70 5.90 3.64
CA TYR A 89 9.71 4.61 4.30
C TYR A 89 10.78 3.72 3.69
N THR A 90 11.63 3.15 4.54
CA THR A 90 12.60 2.11 4.18
C THR A 90 12.06 0.77 4.63
N GLY A 91 12.07 -0.21 3.71
CA GLY A 91 11.61 -1.56 3.98
C GLY A 91 12.51 -2.61 3.36
N SER A 92 12.37 -3.83 3.87
CA SER A 92 12.91 -5.03 3.26
C SER A 92 11.83 -6.10 3.14
N TRP A 93 12.01 -7.02 2.21
CA TRP A 93 11.16 -8.19 2.01
C TRP A 93 12.01 -9.39 1.61
N THR A 94 11.89 -10.47 2.38
CA THR A 94 12.56 -11.73 2.11
C THR A 94 11.67 -12.58 1.20
N GLU A 95 12.21 -13.02 0.07
CA GLU A 95 11.48 -13.89 -0.85
C GLU A 95 11.15 -15.23 -0.20
N THR A 96 9.94 -15.71 -0.44
CA THR A 96 9.40 -16.93 0.19
C THR A 96 9.83 -18.22 -0.51
N ILE A 97 10.39 -18.14 -1.71
CA ILE A 97 10.85 -19.29 -2.48
C ILE A 97 12.39 -19.38 -2.34
N PRO A 98 12.90 -20.34 -1.54
CA PRO A 98 14.34 -20.51 -1.36
C PRO A 98 15.03 -20.73 -2.70
N GLN A 99 16.20 -20.10 -2.87
CA GLN A 99 17.05 -20.21 -4.06
C GLN A 99 16.38 -19.78 -5.38
N SER A 100 15.19 -19.17 -5.34
CA SER A 100 14.57 -18.61 -6.53
C SER A 100 15.43 -17.46 -7.03
N ARG A 101 15.92 -17.62 -8.26
CA ARG A 101 16.57 -16.54 -9.01
C ARG A 101 15.67 -16.00 -10.10
N GLU A 102 14.39 -16.35 -10.07
CA GLU A 102 13.46 -15.97 -11.12
C GLU A 102 13.31 -14.44 -11.20
N PRO A 103 13.05 -13.91 -12.40
CA PRO A 103 12.70 -12.50 -12.56
C PRO A 103 11.48 -12.16 -11.70
N CYS A 104 11.57 -11.06 -10.98
CA CYS A 104 10.53 -10.58 -10.08
C CYS A 104 10.44 -9.05 -10.15
N SER A 105 9.46 -8.47 -9.45
CA SER A 105 9.39 -7.02 -9.33
C SER A 105 8.80 -6.58 -7.99
N ILE A 106 9.16 -5.36 -7.62
CA ILE A 106 8.51 -4.63 -6.53
C ILE A 106 7.73 -3.46 -7.11
N GLU A 107 6.46 -3.43 -6.81
CA GLU A 107 5.50 -2.42 -7.27
C GLU A 107 4.98 -1.62 -6.09
N VAL A 108 4.84 -0.32 -6.30
CA VAL A 108 4.25 0.62 -5.36
C VAL A 108 3.03 1.23 -6.03
N GLU A 109 1.85 0.98 -5.47
CA GLU A 109 0.60 1.61 -5.90
C GLU A 109 0.18 2.65 -4.87
N ALA A 110 0.27 3.92 -5.25
CA ALA A 110 -0.16 5.07 -4.46
C ALA A 110 -1.56 5.49 -4.85
N ARG A 111 -2.41 5.73 -3.85
CA ARG A 111 -3.80 6.18 -4.02
C ARG A 111 -4.06 7.42 -3.18
N CYS A 112 -4.73 8.39 -3.80
CA CYS A 112 -5.29 9.54 -3.11
C CYS A 112 -6.58 9.96 -3.82
N GLN A 113 -7.70 9.99 -3.09
CA GLN A 113 -9.01 10.34 -3.67
C GLN A 113 -9.30 9.45 -4.90
N ASN A 114 -9.48 10.04 -6.08
CA ASN A 114 -9.79 9.31 -7.32
C ASN A 114 -8.56 9.07 -8.21
N THR A 115 -7.35 9.36 -7.72
CA THR A 115 -6.12 9.21 -8.49
C THR A 115 -5.28 8.06 -7.95
N THR A 116 -4.79 7.22 -8.88
CA THR A 116 -3.89 6.11 -8.58
C THR A 116 -2.64 6.25 -9.45
N ILE A 117 -1.45 6.09 -8.85
CA ILE A 117 -0.17 6.04 -9.54
C ILE A 117 0.53 4.76 -9.15
N THR A 118 1.17 4.13 -10.14
CA THR A 118 1.96 2.92 -9.93
C THR A 118 3.40 3.15 -10.36
N ARG A 119 4.34 2.72 -9.52
CA ARG A 119 5.77 2.62 -9.84
C ARG A 119 6.22 1.19 -9.69
N CYS A 120 7.06 0.71 -10.59
CA CYS A 120 7.52 -0.66 -10.58
C CYS A 120 9.03 -0.69 -10.83
N ARG A 121 9.72 -1.55 -10.08
CA ARG A 121 11.11 -1.93 -10.34
C ARG A 121 11.17 -3.42 -10.62
N ASN A 122 11.60 -3.77 -11.82
CA ASN A 122 11.86 -5.16 -12.20
C ASN A 122 13.28 -5.55 -11.80
N PHE A 123 13.44 -6.82 -11.44
CA PHE A 123 14.72 -7.47 -11.23
C PHE A 123 14.83 -8.61 -12.22
N ASP A 124 15.94 -8.61 -12.95
CA ASP A 124 16.30 -9.72 -13.80
C ASP A 124 16.73 -10.93 -12.96
N ARG A 125 17.05 -12.02 -13.66
CA ARG A 125 17.55 -13.23 -13.04
C ARG A 125 18.90 -12.96 -12.36
N LEU A 126 19.04 -13.41 -11.10
CA LEU A 126 20.31 -13.44 -10.36
C LEU A 126 21.14 -14.71 -10.68
#